data_AF-A0A8U0MH02-F1
#
_entry.id   AF-A0A8U0MH02-F1
#
_cell.length_a   1.000
_cell.length_b   1.000
_cell.length_c   1.000
_cell.angle_alpha   90.00
_cell.angle_beta   90.00
_cell.angle_gamma   90.00
#
_symmetry.space_group_name_H-M   'P 1'
#
loop_
_entity.id
_entity.type
_entity.pdbx_description
1 polymer ?
#
loop_
_entity_poly.entity_id
_entity_poly.type
_entity_poly.pdbx_seq_one_letter_code
_entity_poly.pdbx_strand_id
1 'polypeptide(L)'
;MALGLAALRVLLGGFFALTGAAKLSGQISAPVSQQMKALFVQFAEVFPLKVFGYQPDPMSYQEAVGWLELLAGLLLVLGPPMLQEISNLLLTVLMMGAIFTLASLKESPNTYIPAIICLGLLLLLDICQL
;
A
#
# COMPACT_ATOMS: atom_id res chain seq x y z
N MET A 1 15.40 -20.50 9.65
CA MET A 1 14.15 -20.10 8.96
C MET A 1 13.43 -18.96 9.68
N ALA A 2 13.15 -19.07 10.99
CA ALA A 2 12.38 -18.07 11.75
C ALA A 2 12.98 -16.66 11.80
N LEU A 3 14.32 -16.52 11.96
CA LEU A 3 14.96 -15.21 12.09
C LEU A 3 14.91 -14.39 10.78
N GLY A 4 15.01 -15.06 9.63
CA GLY A 4 14.93 -14.42 8.32
C GLY A 4 13.53 -13.89 8.01
N LEU A 5 12.49 -14.66 8.33
CA LEU A 5 11.10 -14.22 8.19
C LEU A 5 10.77 -13.08 9.15
N ALA A 6 11.27 -13.14 10.39
CA ALA A 6 11.11 -12.05 11.35
C ALA A 6 11.78 -10.75 10.86
N ALA A 7 13.01 -10.83 10.36
CA ALA A 7 13.71 -9.69 9.78
C ALA A 7 12.97 -9.12 8.56
N LEU A 8 12.51 -9.99 7.65
CA LEU A 8 11.72 -9.61 6.49
C LEU A 8 10.43 -8.89 6.90
N ARG A 9 9.74 -9.40 7.92
CA ARG A 9 8.52 -8.79 8.46
C ARG A 9 8.78 -7.39 9.00
N VAL A 10 9.84 -7.22 9.80
CA VAL A 10 10.21 -5.92 10.36
C VAL A 10 10.59 -4.93 9.25
N LEU A 11 11.35 -5.39 8.25
CA LEU A 11 11.73 -4.57 7.09
C LEU A 11 10.51 -4.13 6.27
N LEU A 12 9.62 -5.06 5.93
CA LEU A 12 8.39 -4.76 5.19
C LEU A 12 7.48 -3.83 5.99
N GLY A 13 7.17 -4.18 7.24
CA GLY A 13 6.28 -3.38 8.07
C GLY A 13 6.81 -1.97 8.32
N GLY A 14 8.12 -1.84 8.54
CA GLY A 14 8.80 -0.55 8.61
C GLY A 14 8.71 0.24 7.30
N PHE A 15 8.94 -0.41 6.16
CA PHE A 15 8.82 0.21 4.85
C PHE A 15 7.40 0.75 4.61
N PHE A 16 6.37 -0.07 4.84
CA PHE A 16 4.97 0.33 4.70
C PHE A 16 4.56 1.44 5.67
N ALA A 17 5.04 1.38 6.92
CA ALA A 17 4.82 2.44 7.89
C ALA A 17 5.41 3.78 7.41
N LEU A 18 6.63 3.75 6.86
CA LEU A 18 7.29 4.93 6.31
C LEU A 18 6.62 5.45 5.05
N THR A 19 6.20 4.58 4.13
CA THR A 19 5.48 5.01 2.91
C THR A 19 4.10 5.56 3.24
N GLY A 20 3.39 4.96 4.19
CA GLY A 20 2.12 5.46 4.70
C GLY A 20 2.27 6.83 5.36
N ALA A 21 3.27 6.99 6.22
CA ALA A 21 3.61 8.28 6.84
C ALA A 21 3.98 9.33 5.77
N ALA A 22 4.75 8.95 4.74
CA ALA A 22 5.12 9.84 3.65
C ALA A 22 3.89 10.27 2.82
N LYS A 23 2.94 9.36 2.56
CA LYS A 23 1.67 9.68 1.88
C LYS A 23 0.80 10.65 2.68
N LEU A 24 0.80 10.53 4.01
CA LEU A 24 0.10 11.45 4.92
C LEU A 24 0.84 12.80 5.02
N SER A 25 2.16 12.78 5.15
CA SER A 25 3.00 13.98 5.26
C SER A 25 3.11 14.77 3.96
N GLY A 26 2.98 14.11 2.80
CA GLY A 26 3.01 14.74 1.47
C GLY A 26 1.86 15.70 1.21
N GLN A 27 0.83 15.72 2.06
CA GLN A 27 -0.26 16.69 2.01
C GLN A 27 0.16 18.12 2.43
N ILE A 28 1.36 18.30 2.99
CA ILE A 28 1.81 19.58 3.55
C ILE A 28 2.51 20.49 2.51
N SER A 29 2.95 19.98 1.35
CA SER A 29 3.59 20.80 0.30
C SER A 29 2.73 20.94 -0.96
N ALA A 30 2.25 22.17 -1.20
CA ALA A 30 1.32 22.55 -2.25
C ALA A 30 1.67 22.09 -3.69
N PRO A 31 2.94 22.08 -4.19
CA PRO A 31 3.21 21.69 -5.58
C PRO A 31 3.26 20.17 -5.80
N VAL A 32 3.69 19.38 -4.81
CA VAL A 32 3.74 17.90 -4.90
C VAL A 32 2.34 17.28 -4.77
N SER A 33 1.45 17.97 -4.03
CA SER A 33 0.05 17.56 -3.86
C SER A 33 -0.72 17.47 -5.19
N GLN A 34 -0.39 18.29 -6.19
CA GLN A 34 -1.10 18.28 -7.48
C GLN A 34 -0.72 17.08 -8.37
N GLN A 35 0.56 16.68 -8.40
CA GLN A 35 1.00 15.50 -9.14
C GLN A 35 0.49 14.21 -8.50
N MET A 36 0.53 14.11 -7.16
CA MET A 36 -0.07 12.98 -6.44
C MET A 36 -1.59 12.94 -6.61
N LYS A 37 -2.28 14.09 -6.58
CA LYS A 37 -3.71 14.19 -6.90
C LYS A 37 -4.02 13.70 -8.31
N ALA A 38 -3.23 14.05 -9.32
CA ALA A 38 -3.48 13.59 -10.69
C ALA A 38 -3.40 12.06 -10.79
N LEU A 39 -2.43 11.44 -10.11
CA LEU A 39 -2.31 9.99 -10.00
C LEU A 39 -3.54 9.39 -9.27
N PHE A 40 -4.00 10.01 -8.18
CA PHE A 40 -5.15 9.54 -7.40
C PHE A 40 -6.53 9.80 -8.02
N VAL A 41 -6.70 10.84 -8.83
CA VAL A 41 -7.85 11.03 -9.73
C VAL A 41 -7.93 9.85 -10.69
N GLN A 42 -6.78 9.52 -11.25
CA GLN A 42 -6.60 8.36 -12.11
C GLN A 42 -6.82 7.03 -11.36
N PHE A 43 -6.44 6.93 -10.06
CA PHE A 43 -6.79 5.79 -9.20
C PHE A 43 -8.30 5.65 -8.97
N ALA A 44 -8.98 6.75 -8.66
CA ALA A 44 -10.43 6.80 -8.47
C ALA A 44 -11.20 6.48 -9.76
N GLU A 45 -10.61 6.76 -10.93
CA GLU A 45 -11.23 6.49 -12.22
C GLU A 45 -11.33 5.00 -12.59
N VAL A 46 -10.42 4.17 -12.08
CA VAL A 46 -10.35 2.74 -12.37
C VAL A 46 -10.74 1.87 -11.18
N PHE A 47 -11.00 2.50 -10.03
CA PHE A 47 -11.48 1.79 -8.85
C PHE A 47 -12.83 1.12 -9.16
N PRO A 48 -13.00 -0.19 -8.92
CA PRO A 48 -14.22 -0.94 -9.28
C PRO A 48 -15.49 -0.40 -8.59
N LEU A 49 -15.33 0.39 -7.53
CA LEU A 49 -16.42 1.15 -6.87
C LEU A 49 -17.02 2.27 -7.75
N LYS A 50 -16.41 2.65 -8.87
CA LYS A 50 -17.03 3.55 -9.86
C LYS A 50 -18.28 2.91 -10.49
N VAL A 51 -18.35 1.57 -10.52
CA VAL A 51 -19.54 0.81 -10.95
C VAL A 51 -20.71 1.01 -9.98
N PHE A 52 -20.43 1.36 -8.71
CA PHE A 52 -21.41 1.73 -7.69
C PHE A 52 -21.73 3.24 -7.64
N GLY A 53 -21.14 4.06 -8.53
CA GLY A 53 -21.42 5.50 -8.63
C GLY A 53 -20.73 6.39 -7.59
N TYR A 54 -19.80 5.86 -6.79
CA TYR A 54 -19.04 6.64 -5.83
C TYR A 54 -17.69 7.08 -6.44
N GLN A 55 -17.48 8.39 -6.59
CA GLN A 55 -16.17 8.97 -6.90
C GLN A 55 -15.54 9.42 -5.59
N PRO A 56 -14.65 8.61 -4.98
CA PRO A 56 -13.94 9.05 -3.79
C PRO A 56 -13.00 10.20 -4.16
N ASP A 57 -13.00 11.24 -3.33
CA ASP A 57 -12.04 12.35 -3.49
C ASP A 57 -10.61 11.77 -3.43
N PRO A 58 -9.76 12.07 -4.43
CA PRO A 58 -8.36 11.61 -4.51
C PRO A 58 -7.59 11.85 -3.21
N MET A 59 -7.87 12.95 -2.53
CA MET A 59 -7.17 13.34 -1.30
C MET A 59 -7.58 12.44 -0.13
N SER A 60 -8.88 12.17 0.02
CA SER A 60 -9.39 11.25 1.05
C SER A 60 -8.98 9.80 0.79
N TYR A 61 -8.89 9.39 -0.48
CA TYR A 61 -8.43 8.05 -0.83
C TYR A 61 -6.92 7.88 -0.57
N GLN A 62 -6.09 8.86 -0.90
CA GLN A 62 -4.67 8.87 -0.53
C GLN A 62 -4.48 8.81 0.98
N GLU A 63 -5.26 9.58 1.74
CA GLU A 63 -5.19 9.60 3.19
C GLU A 63 -5.64 8.27 3.80
N ALA A 64 -6.74 7.69 3.32
CA ALA A 64 -7.22 6.40 3.76
C ALA A 64 -6.20 5.29 3.49
N VAL A 65 -5.64 5.23 2.27
CA VAL A 65 -4.58 4.27 1.92
C VAL A 65 -3.33 4.51 2.76
N GLY A 66 -2.95 5.78 3.00
CA GLY A 66 -1.81 6.14 3.83
C GLY A 66 -1.97 5.69 5.29
N TRP A 67 -3.14 5.90 5.90
CA TRP A 67 -3.45 5.39 7.24
C TRP A 67 -3.51 3.88 7.28
N LEU A 68 -4.08 3.24 6.27
CA LEU A 68 -4.13 1.78 6.19
C LEU A 68 -2.72 1.18 6.08
N GLU A 69 -1.86 1.71 5.21
CA GLU A 69 -0.45 1.28 5.11
C GLU A 69 0.34 1.55 6.39
N LEU A 70 0.09 2.69 7.04
CA LEU A 70 0.77 3.05 8.27
C LEU A 70 0.38 2.13 9.43
N LEU A 71 -0.92 1.98 9.67
CA LEU A 71 -1.45 1.14 10.73
C LEU A 71 -1.12 -0.32 10.49
N ALA A 72 -1.28 -0.81 9.27
CA ALA A 72 -0.93 -2.18 8.92
C ALA A 72 0.59 -2.40 9.00
N GLY A 73 1.41 -1.52 8.43
CA GLY A 73 2.87 -1.60 8.56
C GLY A 73 3.32 -1.68 10.03
N LEU A 74 2.74 -0.87 10.90
CA LEU A 74 3.03 -0.88 12.33
C LEU A 74 2.55 -2.16 13.03
N LEU A 75 1.33 -2.63 12.71
CA LEU A 75 0.77 -3.88 13.22
C LEU A 75 1.54 -5.11 12.71
N LEU A 76 2.11 -5.05 11.51
CA LEU A 76 2.94 -6.12 10.98
C LEU A 76 4.24 -6.26 11.78
N VAL A 77 4.82 -5.16 12.28
CA VAL A 77 6.03 -5.17 13.10
C VAL A 77 5.73 -5.50 14.57
N LEU A 78 4.76 -4.82 15.17
CA LEU A 78 4.51 -4.84 16.61
C LEU A 78 3.33 -5.73 17.04
N GLY A 79 2.51 -6.19 16.08
CA GLY A 79 1.29 -6.90 16.38
C GLY A 79 1.50 -8.35 16.84
N PRO A 80 0.54 -8.92 17.58
CA PRO A 80 0.47 -10.35 17.85
C PRO A 80 0.21 -11.14 16.56
N PRO A 81 0.50 -12.46 16.53
CA PRO A 81 0.45 -13.28 15.31
C PRO A 81 -0.84 -13.16 14.50
N MET A 82 -2.02 -13.08 15.16
CA MET A 82 -3.29 -12.90 14.45
C MET A 82 -3.42 -11.53 13.75
N LEU A 83 -3.00 -10.44 14.40
CA LEU A 83 -3.03 -9.10 13.79
C LEU A 83 -1.98 -8.97 12.68
N GLN A 84 -0.89 -9.69 12.84
CA GLN A 84 0.20 -9.79 11.88
C GLN A 84 -0.24 -10.48 10.58
N GLU A 85 -1.05 -11.54 10.63
CA GLU A 85 -1.70 -12.14 9.44
C GLU A 85 -2.71 -11.18 8.80
N ILE A 86 -3.62 -10.61 9.60
CA ILE A 86 -4.64 -9.66 9.10
C ILE A 86 -3.96 -8.47 8.40
N SER A 87 -2.89 -7.95 9.00
CA SER A 87 -2.11 -6.88 8.42
C SER A 87 -1.42 -7.29 7.12
N ASN A 88 -0.89 -8.52 7.05
CA ASN A 88 -0.25 -9.04 5.84
C ASN A 88 -1.25 -9.13 4.69
N LEU A 89 -2.45 -9.66 4.95
CA LEU A 89 -3.55 -9.73 4.00
C LEU A 89 -3.98 -8.33 3.54
N LEU A 90 -4.15 -7.39 4.48
CA LEU A 90 -4.53 -6.01 4.18
C LEU A 90 -3.50 -5.32 3.27
N LEU A 91 -2.21 -5.40 3.61
CA LEU A 91 -1.13 -4.82 2.80
C LEU A 91 -1.04 -5.47 1.41
N THR A 92 -1.31 -6.78 1.32
CA THR A 92 -1.34 -7.51 0.04
C THR A 92 -2.48 -6.99 -0.84
N VAL A 93 -3.68 -6.79 -0.29
CA VAL A 93 -4.81 -6.19 -1.01
C VAL A 93 -4.50 -4.76 -1.47
N LEU A 94 -3.86 -3.95 -0.63
CA LEU A 94 -3.44 -2.60 -0.99
C LEU A 94 -2.43 -2.60 -2.14
N MET A 95 -1.43 -3.49 -2.10
CA MET A 95 -0.45 -3.64 -3.16
C MET A 95 -1.06 -4.16 -4.46
N MET A 96 -2.03 -5.10 -4.39
CA MET A 96 -2.79 -5.53 -5.56
C MET A 96 -3.57 -4.37 -6.19
N GLY A 97 -4.25 -3.55 -5.38
CA GLY A 97 -4.96 -2.36 -5.86
C GLY A 97 -4.01 -1.33 -6.49
N ALA A 98 -2.83 -1.12 -5.87
CA ALA A 98 -1.79 -0.26 -6.41
C ALA A 98 -1.30 -0.73 -7.78
N ILE A 99 -0.98 -2.03 -7.92
CA ILE A 99 -0.54 -2.63 -9.19
C ILE A 99 -1.66 -2.56 -10.25
N PHE A 100 -2.89 -2.92 -9.90
CA PHE A 100 -4.03 -2.88 -10.81
C PHE A 100 -4.21 -1.49 -11.41
N THR A 101 -4.05 -0.48 -10.57
CA THR A 101 -4.21 0.88 -11.05
C THR A 101 -3.01 1.34 -11.85
N LEU A 102 -1.77 1.10 -11.39
CA LEU A 102 -0.58 1.41 -12.18
C LEU A 102 -0.62 0.76 -13.57
N ALA A 103 -1.13 -0.48 -13.66
CA ALA A 103 -1.37 -1.17 -14.93
C ALA A 103 -2.43 -0.47 -15.79
N SER A 104 -3.50 0.05 -15.17
CA SER A 104 -4.55 0.79 -15.86
C SER A 104 -4.09 2.18 -16.34
N LEU A 105 -3.14 2.80 -15.64
CA LEU A 105 -2.62 4.14 -15.96
C LEU A 105 -1.50 4.13 -17.00
N LYS A 106 -1.07 2.94 -17.47
CA LYS A 106 0.05 2.78 -18.42
C LYS A 106 1.29 3.61 -18.03
N GLU A 107 1.50 3.76 -16.72
CA GLU A 107 2.66 4.43 -16.15
C GLU A 107 3.94 3.64 -16.49
N SER A 108 5.09 4.32 -16.43
CA SER A 108 6.35 3.74 -16.88
C SER A 108 6.66 2.43 -16.11
N PRO A 109 7.29 1.44 -16.78
CA PRO A 109 7.58 0.15 -16.16
C PRO A 109 8.50 0.25 -14.92
N ASN A 110 9.13 1.39 -14.68
CA ASN A 110 9.97 1.59 -13.51
C ASN A 110 9.14 1.83 -12.22
N THR A 111 7.90 2.30 -12.34
CA THR A 111 7.03 2.65 -11.21
C THR A 111 6.34 1.42 -10.59
N TYR A 112 6.09 0.33 -11.35
CA TYR A 112 5.40 -0.88 -10.83
C TYR A 112 6.32 -1.89 -10.14
N ILE A 113 7.64 -1.85 -10.40
CA ILE A 113 8.64 -2.76 -9.84
C ILE A 113 8.60 -2.82 -8.30
N PRO A 114 8.66 -1.69 -7.57
CA PRO A 114 8.63 -1.73 -6.10
C PRO A 114 7.34 -2.31 -5.55
N ALA A 115 6.20 -2.08 -6.22
CA ALA A 115 4.91 -2.64 -5.80
C ALA A 115 4.86 -4.17 -5.98
N ILE A 116 5.38 -4.69 -7.10
CA ILE A 116 5.47 -6.15 -7.32
C ILE A 116 6.44 -6.81 -6.34
N ILE A 117 7.60 -6.20 -6.09
CA ILE A 117 8.56 -6.75 -5.12
C ILE A 117 7.92 -6.80 -3.73
N CYS A 118 7.25 -5.73 -3.28
CA CYS A 118 6.53 -5.74 -2.00
C CYS A 118 5.44 -6.82 -1.96
N LEU A 119 4.65 -6.95 -3.02
CA LEU A 119 3.61 -7.98 -3.11
C LEU A 119 4.20 -9.40 -3.03
N GLY A 120 5.26 -9.67 -3.78
CA GLY A 120 5.94 -10.97 -3.76
C GLY A 120 6.52 -11.31 -2.39
N LEU A 121 7.10 -10.32 -1.70
CA LEU A 121 7.64 -10.50 -0.36
C LEU A 121 6.54 -10.71 0.70
N LEU A 122 5.40 -10.02 0.60
CA LEU A 122 4.23 -10.23 1.48
C LEU A 122 3.61 -11.61 1.30
N LEU A 123 3.47 -12.08 0.05
CA LEU A 123 2.98 -13.43 -0.26
C LEU A 123 3.95 -14.50 0.21
N LEU A 124 5.26 -14.29 0.05
CA LEU A 124 6.26 -15.20 0.58
C LEU A 124 6.18 -15.27 2.11
N LEU A 125 5.99 -14.12 2.77
CA LEU A 125 5.79 -14.06 4.22
C LEU A 125 4.54 -14.86 4.62
N ASP A 126 3.44 -14.72 3.88
CA ASP A 126 2.17 -15.42 4.11
C ASP A 126 2.33 -16.95 4.01
N ILE A 127 2.88 -17.42 2.88
CA ILE A 127 3.04 -18.84 2.58
C ILE A 127 4.03 -19.52 3.56
N CYS A 128 5.04 -18.79 4.03
CA CYS A 128 6.03 -19.32 4.98
C CYS A 128 5.62 -19.17 6.46
N GLN A 129 4.53 -18.46 6.77
CA GLN A 129 3.95 -18.39 8.12
C GLN A 129 2.96 -19.55 8.38
N LEU A 130 2.43 -20.16 7.32
CA LEU A 130 1.55 -21.34 7.34
C LEU A 130 2.32 -22.65 7.62
#